data_AF-A0A519ZIA7-F1
#
_entry.id   AF-A0A519ZIA7-F1
#
_cell.length_a   1.000
_cell.length_b   1.000
_cell.length_c   1.000
_cell.angle_alpha   90.00
_cell.angle_beta   90.00
_cell.angle_gamma   90.00
#
_symmetry.space_group_name_H-M   'P 1'
#
loop_
_entity.id
_entity.type
_entity.pdbx_description
1 polymer ?
#
loop_
_entity_poly.entity_id
_entity_poly.type
_entity_poly.pdbx_seq_one_letter_code
_entity_poly.pdbx_strand_id
1 'polypeptide(L)' 'VCTHPNYLGRGYARQLVQQQVGRILAAGRTPFLHVYEDNTPAYPLYLKLGFELRQRLHVYVLEKPAP' A
#
# COMPACT_ATOMS: atom_id res chain seq x y z
N VAL A 1 3.72 -0.57 -3.28
CA VAL A 1 3.81 0.30 -4.48
C VAL A 1 4.98 1.25 -4.27
N CYS A 2 5.84 1.41 -5.26
CA CYS A 2 6.96 2.34 -5.21
C CYS A 2 6.86 3.37 -6.35
N THR A 3 7.50 4.51 -6.17
CA THR A 3 7.67 5.53 -7.20
C THR A 3 9.09 6.04 -7.05
N HIS A 4 9.81 6.15 -8.16
CA HIS A 4 11.18 6.64 -8.14
C HIS A 4 11.25 8.04 -7.49
N PRO A 5 12.24 8.37 -6.65
CA PRO A 5 12.30 9.63 -5.91
C PRO A 5 12.11 10.89 -6.77
N ASN A 6 12.74 10.93 -7.94
CA ASN A 6 12.63 12.04 -8.91
C ASN A 6 11.21 12.24 -9.53
N TYR A 7 10.28 11.33 -9.24
CA TYR A 7 8.93 11.29 -9.79
C TYR A 7 7.84 11.30 -8.72
N LEU A 8 8.20 11.55 -7.45
CA LEU A 8 7.25 11.74 -6.35
C LEU A 8 6.38 13.00 -6.57
N GLY A 9 5.23 13.06 -5.89
CA GLY A 9 4.30 14.20 -5.97
C GLY A 9 3.47 14.30 -7.25
N ARG A 10 3.72 13.44 -8.25
CA ARG A 10 3.02 13.46 -9.56
C ARG A 10 1.78 12.56 -9.64
N GLY A 11 1.41 11.88 -8.55
CA GLY A 11 0.20 11.05 -8.49
C GLY A 11 0.33 9.63 -9.10
N TYR A 12 1.50 9.21 -9.57
CA TYR A 12 1.67 7.88 -10.21
C TYR A 12 1.26 6.71 -9.33
N ALA A 13 1.61 6.73 -8.04
CA ALA A 13 1.20 5.68 -7.10
C ALA A 13 -0.33 5.56 -7.03
N ARG A 14 -1.05 6.69 -7.00
CA ARG A 14 -2.52 6.72 -6.98
C ARG A 14 -3.09 6.07 -8.24
N GLN A 15 -2.59 6.48 -9.41
CA GLN A 15 -3.08 5.97 -10.70
C GLN A 15 -2.88 4.45 -10.81
N LEU A 16 -1.69 3.95 -10.45
CA LEU A 16 -1.39 2.52 -10.47
C LEU A 16 -2.29 1.72 -9.52
N VAL A 17 -2.49 2.20 -8.28
CA VAL A 17 -3.35 1.52 -7.31
C VAL A 17 -4.80 1.51 -7.79
N GLN A 18 -5.32 2.62 -8.31
CA GLN A 18 -6.69 2.68 -8.84
C GLN A 18 -6.91 1.69 -9.98
N GLN A 19 -5.98 1.61 -10.93
CA GLN A 19 -6.07 0.65 -12.03
C GLN A 19 -6.07 -0.79 -11.51
N GLN A 20 -5.20 -1.11 -10.56
CA GLN A 20 -5.11 -2.46 -10.00
C GLN A 20 -6.37 -2.82 -9.18
N VAL A 21 -6.88 -1.89 -8.39
CA VAL A 21 -8.16 -2.04 -7.67
C VAL A 21 -9.29 -2.32 -8.65
N GLY A 22 -9.40 -1.55 -9.75
CA GLY A 22 -10.40 -1.77 -10.79
C GLY A 22 -10.34 -3.18 -11.38
N ARG A 23 -9.13 -3.70 -11.65
CA ARG A 23 -8.94 -5.08 -12.13
C ARG A 23 -9.37 -6.14 -11.12
N ILE A 24 -9.03 -5.95 -9.84
CA ILE A 24 -9.40 -6.88 -8.77
C ILE A 24 -10.92 -6.93 -8.60
N LEU A 25 -11.57 -5.77 -8.60
CA LEU A 25 -13.02 -5.65 -8.51
C LEU A 25 -13.73 -6.26 -9.73
N ALA A 26 -13.23 -6.01 -10.94
CA ALA A 26 -13.77 -6.60 -12.16
C ALA A 26 -13.68 -8.14 -12.17
N ALA A 27 -12.74 -8.72 -11.44
CA ALA A 27 -12.64 -10.16 -11.22
C ALA A 27 -13.52 -10.68 -10.07
N GLY A 28 -14.39 -9.85 -9.48
CA GLY A 28 -15.26 -10.22 -8.36
C GLY A 28 -14.51 -10.48 -7.05
N ARG A 29 -13.31 -9.90 -6.87
CA ARG A 29 -12.46 -10.08 -5.70
C ARG A 29 -12.37 -8.81 -4.87
N THR A 30 -12.04 -8.96 -3.59
CA THR A 30 -11.86 -7.85 -2.66
C THR A 30 -10.39 -7.41 -2.60
N PRO A 31 -10.06 -6.15 -2.96
CA PRO A 31 -8.72 -5.61 -2.76
C PRO A 31 -8.40 -5.45 -1.27
N PHE A 32 -7.20 -5.85 -0.85
CA PHE A 32 -6.67 -5.55 0.47
C PHE A 32 -5.15 -5.33 0.37
N LEU A 33 -4.59 -4.64 1.35
CA LEU A 33 -3.15 -4.38 1.43
C LEU A 33 -2.71 -4.22 2.89
N HIS A 34 -1.40 -4.30 3.11
CA HIS A 34 -0.78 -3.91 4.36
C HIS A 34 0.12 -2.71 4.11
N VAL A 35 0.13 -1.79 5.07
CA VAL A 35 0.95 -0.58 5.07
C VAL A 35 1.36 -0.32 6.51
N TYR A 36 2.61 0.07 6.72
CA TYR A 36 3.04 0.53 8.05
C TYR A 36 2.36 1.86 8.37
N GLU A 37 1.90 2.02 9.62
CA GLU A 37 1.21 3.25 10.05
C GLU A 37 2.10 4.50 9.93
N ASP A 38 3.43 4.33 10.04
CA ASP A 38 4.43 5.39 9.90
C ASP A 38 4.82 5.70 8.45
N ASN A 39 4.28 4.96 7.46
CA ASN A 39 4.42 5.29 6.04
C ASN A 39 3.45 6.43 5.69
N THR A 40 3.78 7.63 6.16
CA THR A 40 2.95 8.83 6.05
C THR A 40 2.57 9.24 4.62
N PRO A 41 3.34 8.94 3.55
CA PRO A 41 2.87 9.19 2.17
C PRO A 41 1.83 8.18 1.69
N ALA A 42 1.93 6.91 2.10
CA ALA A 42 1.11 5.83 1.58
C ALA A 42 -0.19 5.63 2.39
N TYR A 43 -0.13 5.74 3.72
CA TYR A 43 -1.30 5.50 4.58
C TYR A 43 -2.49 6.40 4.23
N PRO A 44 -2.35 7.74 4.12
CA PRO A 44 -3.46 8.62 3.74
C PRO A 44 -3.89 8.44 2.27
N LEU A 45 -2.98 8.02 1.39
CA LEU A 45 -3.30 7.70 0.01
C LEU A 45 -4.28 6.53 -0.05
N TYR A 46 -4.04 5.45 0.69
CA TYR A 46 -4.94 4.30 0.68
C TYR A 46 -6.31 4.63 1.28
N LEU A 47 -6.36 5.43 2.36
CA LEU A 47 -7.63 5.92 2.90
C LEU A 47 -8.43 6.73 1.86
N LYS A 48 -7.77 7.65 1.13
CA LYS A 48 -8.39 8.43 0.04
C LYS A 48 -8.87 7.58 -1.14
N LEU A 49 -8.34 6.37 -1.28
CA LEU A 49 -8.74 5.41 -2.32
C LEU A 49 -9.89 4.50 -1.86
N GLY A 50 -10.42 4.71 -0.65
CA GLY A 50 -11.55 3.96 -0.12
C GLY A 50 -11.16 2.70 0.65
N PHE A 51 -9.86 2.50 0.93
CA PHE A 51 -9.46 1.46 1.88
C PHE A 51 -9.74 1.93 3.31
N GLU A 52 -10.07 0.98 4.18
CA GLU A 52 -10.28 1.20 5.60
C GLU A 52 -9.37 0.27 6.43
N LEU A 53 -9.11 0.66 7.68
CA LEU A 53 -8.34 -0.16 8.59
C LEU A 53 -9.16 -1.40 8.97
N ARG A 54 -8.78 -2.56 8.42
CA ARG A 54 -9.37 -3.85 8.81
C ARG A 54 -8.81 -4.36 10.13
N GLN A 55 -7.48 -4.35 10.27
CA GLN A 55 -6.78 -4.94 11.42
C GLN A 55 -5.33 -4.42 11.51
N ARG A 56 -4.83 -4.26 12.74
CA ARG A 56 -3.41 -4.01 13.03
C ARG A 56 -2.63 -5.32 13.06
N LEU A 57 -1.47 -5.34 12.41
CA LEU A 57 -0.62 -6.52 12.29
C LEU A 57 0.75 -6.27 12.93
N HIS A 58 1.30 -7.31 13.55
CA HIS A 58 2.69 -7.35 13.99
C HIS A 58 3.51 -8.08 12.92
N VAL A 59 4.48 -7.38 12.34
CA VAL A 59 5.41 -7.95 11.33
C VAL A 59 6.76 -8.12 12.00
N TYR A 60 7.26 -9.36 12.03
CA TYR A 60 8.56 -9.69 12.60
C TYR A 60 9.54 -10.06 11.48
N VAL A 61 10.77 -9.56 11.58
CA VAL A 61 11.90 -9.99 10.77
C VAL A 61 12.85 -10.73 11.69
N LEU A 62 13.13 -11.99 11.36
CA LEU A 62 14.04 -12.84 12.11
C LEU A 62 15.34 -12.96 11.34
N GLU A 63 16.44 -12.55 11.97
CA GLU A 63 17.78 -12.66 11.40
C GLU A 63 18.65 -13.48 12.33
N LYS A 64 19.55 -14.29 11.75
CA LYS A 64 20.58 -14.96 12.52
C LYS A 64 21.51 -13.87 13.09
N PRO A 65 21.82 -13.87 14.40
CA PRO A 65 22.79 -12.94 14.95
C PRO A 65 24.13 -13.09 14.22
N ALA A 66 24.76 -11.95 13.90
CA ALA A 66 26.13 -11.95 13.42
C ALA A 66 27.04 -12.62 14.47
N PRO A 67 28.08 -13.37 14.05
CA PRO A 67 29.01 -14.00 14.97
C PRO A 67 29.70 -12.99 15.88
#